data_AF-A0A0Q4H0C9-F1
#
_entry.id   AF-A0A0Q4H0C9-F1
#
_cell.length_a   1.000
_cell.length_b   1.000
_cell.length_c   1.000
_cell.angle_alpha   90.00
_cell.angle_beta   90.00
_cell.angle_gamma   90.00
#
_symmetry.space_group_name_H-M   'P 1'
#
loop_
_entity.id
_entity.type
_entity.pdbx_description
1 polymer ?
#
loop_
_entity_poly.entity_id
_entity_poly.type
_entity_poly.pdbx_seq_one_letter_code
_entity_poly.pdbx_strand_id
1 'polypeptide(L)'
;MLHRHDFATATRRAPLPRRADPRPLSPSRYLILRRKAAGLSVHDLAQRMATLYLATQPRNPDEHLSHVVGTMLLVVQALELRGATARRPATIDAIAAVMPFDAAVYWQLAHTGPDRHPRICRGCGASTHDDAPVAWATKTSCTRCDPAGDGM
;
A
#
# COMPACT_ATOMS: atom_id res chain seq x y z
N MET A 1 4.12 -50.60 1.76
CA MET A 1 4.54 -49.77 2.91
C MET A 1 4.93 -48.41 2.37
N LEU A 2 4.11 -47.38 2.59
CA LEU A 2 4.37 -46.00 2.14
C LEU A 2 5.19 -45.29 3.21
N HIS A 3 6.44 -44.95 2.89
CA HIS A 3 7.29 -44.14 3.78
C HIS A 3 6.76 -42.71 3.83
N ARG A 4 6.24 -42.33 5.00
CA ARG A 4 5.83 -40.96 5.31
C ARG A 4 7.10 -40.17 5.63
N HIS A 5 7.49 -39.26 4.75
CA HIS A 5 8.58 -38.34 5.03
C HIS A 5 8.09 -37.25 5.98
N ASP A 6 8.59 -37.26 7.21
CA ASP A 6 8.42 -36.15 8.15
C ASP A 6 9.28 -34.98 7.68
N PHE A 7 8.63 -33.92 7.19
CA PHE A 7 9.31 -32.66 6.95
C PHE A 7 9.50 -31.95 8.29
N ALA A 8 10.76 -31.77 8.69
CA ALA A 8 11.10 -30.99 9.87
C ALA A 8 10.52 -29.57 9.75
N THR A 9 9.78 -29.15 10.78
CA THR A 9 9.23 -27.79 10.89
C THR A 9 10.37 -26.78 10.83
N ALA A 10 10.49 -26.05 9.72
CA ALA A 10 11.54 -25.06 9.56
C ALA A 10 11.44 -24.01 10.67
N THR A 11 12.49 -23.88 11.48
CA THR A 11 12.65 -22.79 12.44
C THR A 11 12.52 -21.47 11.68
N ARG A 12 11.58 -20.59 12.09
CA ARG A 12 11.39 -19.28 11.45
C ARG A 12 12.74 -18.56 11.41
N ARG A 13 13.31 -18.46 10.21
CA ARG A 13 14.54 -17.71 9.97
C ARG A 13 14.31 -16.27 10.44
N ALA A 14 15.23 -15.74 11.25
CA ALA A 14 15.17 -14.36 11.69
C ALA A 14 14.95 -13.45 10.46
N PRO A 15 14.01 -12.49 10.50
CA PRO A 15 13.79 -11.58 9.39
C PRO A 15 15.11 -10.93 9.02
N LEU A 16 15.50 -11.02 7.74
CA LEU A 16 16.71 -10.36 7.27
C LEU A 16 16.60 -8.87 7.61
N PRO A 17 17.66 -8.25 8.16
CA PRO A 17 17.67 -6.82 8.41
C PRO A 17 17.40 -6.11 7.08
N ARG A 18 16.29 -5.37 7.00
CA ARG A 18 15.92 -4.63 5.79
C ARG A 18 16.92 -3.48 5.67
N ARG A 19 17.89 -3.62 4.77
CA ARG A 19 18.74 -2.49 4.38
C ARG A 19 17.83 -1.35 3.93
N ALA A 20 17.97 -0.20 4.57
CA ALA A 20 17.29 1.02 4.15
C ALA A 20 17.69 1.30 2.69
N ASP A 21 16.74 1.22 1.76
CA ASP A 21 16.97 1.77 0.42
C ASP A 21 17.11 3.29 0.60
N PRO A 22 18.28 3.87 0.27
CA PRO A 22 18.51 5.31 0.46
C PRO A 22 17.63 6.15 -0.46
N ARG A 23 16.99 5.54 -1.47
CA ARG A 23 16.14 6.28 -2.40
C ARG A 23 14.88 6.82 -1.72
N PRO A 24 14.49 8.07 -2.04
CA PRO A 24 13.18 8.60 -1.65
C PRO A 24 12.05 7.65 -2.07
N LEU A 25 11.00 7.58 -1.25
CA LEU A 25 9.86 6.72 -1.56
C LEU A 25 9.08 7.34 -2.72
N SER A 26 8.83 6.58 -3.79
CA SER A 26 7.95 7.06 -4.86
C SER A 26 6.48 6.94 -4.45
N PRO A 27 5.56 7.72 -5.06
CA PRO A 27 4.12 7.58 -4.85
C PRO A 27 3.60 6.18 -5.15
N SER A 28 4.05 5.58 -6.26
CA SER A 28 3.68 4.21 -6.62
C SER A 28 4.18 3.18 -5.60
N ARG A 29 5.37 3.38 -5.02
CA ARG A 29 5.87 2.51 -3.97
C ARG A 29 5.09 2.66 -2.67
N TYR A 30 4.69 3.87 -2.32
CA TYR A 30 3.81 4.14 -1.19
C TYR A 30 2.47 3.40 -1.34
N LEU A 31 1.83 3.50 -2.51
CA LEU A 31 0.59 2.78 -2.83
C LEU A 31 0.74 1.26 -2.64
N ILE A 32 1.79 0.66 -3.20
CA ILE A 32 2.07 -0.77 -3.04
C ILE A 32 2.22 -1.16 -1.57
N LEU A 33 2.94 -0.35 -0.79
CA LEU A 33 3.18 -0.64 0.63
C LEU A 33 1.87 -0.60 1.43
N ARG A 34 1.05 0.44 1.25
CA ARG A 34 -0.24 0.58 1.95
C ARG A 34 -1.21 -0.53 1.57
N ARG A 35 -1.32 -0.86 0.28
CA ARG A 35 -2.18 -1.94 -0.19
C ARG A 35 -1.77 -3.28 0.41
N LYS A 36 -0.47 -3.61 0.39
CA LYS A 36 0.04 -4.85 0.99
C LYS A 36 -0.12 -4.87 2.50
N ALA A 37 0.06 -3.75 3.19
CA ALA A 37 -0.15 -3.65 4.63
C ALA A 37 -1.62 -3.83 5.02
N ALA A 38 -2.55 -3.43 4.15
CA ALA A 38 -3.98 -3.70 4.28
C ALA A 38 -4.39 -5.13 3.89
N GLY A 39 -3.43 -5.97 3.47
CA GLY A 39 -3.68 -7.36 3.07
C GLY A 39 -4.43 -7.50 1.74
N LEU A 40 -4.45 -6.45 0.90
CA LEU A 40 -5.23 -6.43 -0.33
C LEU A 40 -4.41 -6.88 -1.54
N SER A 41 -4.99 -7.75 -2.37
CA SER A 41 -4.51 -7.92 -3.73
C SER A 41 -4.86 -6.69 -4.59
N VAL A 42 -4.27 -6.59 -5.77
CA VAL A 42 -4.61 -5.53 -6.75
C VAL A 42 -6.08 -5.64 -7.15
N HIS A 43 -6.58 -6.87 -7.32
CA HIS A 43 -7.97 -7.15 -7.65
C HIS A 43 -8.91 -6.75 -6.51
N ASP A 44 -8.57 -7.03 -5.25
CA ASP A 44 -9.40 -6.64 -4.10
C ASP A 44 -9.55 -5.13 -4.00
N LEU A 45 -8.46 -4.39 -4.22
CA LEU A 45 -8.52 -2.92 -4.24
C LEU A 45 -9.40 -2.42 -5.38
N ALA A 46 -9.21 -2.95 -6.59
CA ALA A 46 -10.04 -2.59 -7.75
C ALA A 46 -11.53 -2.88 -7.50
N GLN A 47 -11.85 -4.02 -6.90
CA GLN A 47 -13.23 -4.39 -6.56
C GLN A 47 -13.86 -3.44 -5.55
N ARG A 48 -13.11 -3.05 -4.50
CA ARG A 48 -13.60 -2.07 -3.52
C ARG A 48 -13.84 -0.70 -4.16
N MET A 49 -12.92 -0.24 -5.01
CA MET A 49 -13.08 1.01 -5.76
C MET A 49 -14.30 0.98 -6.68
N ALA A 50 -14.51 -0.12 -7.41
CA ALA A 50 -15.66 -0.30 -8.28
C ALA A 50 -16.99 -0.29 -7.50
N THR A 51 -17.01 -0.96 -6.35
CA THR A 51 -18.19 -0.99 -5.47
C THR A 51 -18.54 0.40 -4.95
N LEU A 52 -17.53 1.16 -4.49
CA LEU A 52 -17.73 2.54 -4.03
C LEU A 52 -18.20 3.46 -5.15
N TYR A 53 -17.62 3.33 -6.35
CA TYR A 53 -18.02 4.10 -7.51
C TYR A 53 -19.50 3.86 -7.85
N LEU A 54 -19.93 2.61 -7.96
CA LEU A 54 -21.33 2.29 -8.26
C LEU A 54 -22.30 2.71 -7.15
N ALA A 55 -21.86 2.73 -5.89
CA ALA A 55 -22.67 3.18 -4.76
C ALA A 55 -22.88 4.71 -4.75
N THR A 56 -22.03 5.47 -5.45
CA THR A 56 -22.05 6.95 -5.46
C THR A 56 -22.57 7.55 -6.76
N GLN A 57 -22.67 6.75 -7.83
CA GLN A 57 -23.20 7.20 -9.12
C GLN A 57 -24.73 7.05 -9.20
N PRO A 58 -25.42 7.89 -10.00
CA PRO A 58 -26.79 7.63 -10.41
C PRO A 58 -26.89 6.26 -11.07
N ARG A 59 -27.96 5.50 -10.80
CA ARG A 59 -28.15 4.15 -11.37
C ARG A 59 -28.09 4.22 -12.90
N ASN A 60 -27.03 3.63 -13.47
CA ASN A 60 -26.94 3.33 -14.89
C ASN A 60 -27.25 1.83 -15.08
N PRO A 61 -28.38 1.46 -15.71
CA PRO A 61 -28.79 0.06 -15.85
C PRO A 61 -27.82 -0.78 -16.69
N ASP A 62 -27.01 -0.15 -17.55
CA ASP A 62 -26.06 -0.85 -18.40
C ASP A 62 -24.70 -1.08 -17.72
N GLU A 63 -24.43 -0.41 -16.59
CA GLU A 63 -23.15 -0.45 -15.93
C GLU A 63 -23.02 -1.67 -15.00
N HIS A 64 -22.35 -2.70 -15.52
CA HIS A 64 -22.13 -3.95 -14.80
C HIS A 64 -20.88 -3.87 -13.91
N LEU A 65 -21.00 -4.33 -12.67
CA LEU A 65 -19.89 -4.37 -11.70
C LEU A 65 -18.62 -4.99 -12.28
N SER A 66 -18.72 -6.09 -13.02
CA SER A 66 -17.56 -6.76 -13.63
C SER A 66 -16.79 -5.87 -14.60
N HIS A 67 -17.48 -5.02 -15.37
CA HIS A 67 -16.84 -4.07 -16.27
C HIS A 67 -16.08 -3.02 -15.47
N VAL A 68 -16.73 -2.41 -14.48
CA VAL A 68 -16.11 -1.36 -13.64
C VAL A 68 -14.92 -1.91 -12.87
N VAL A 69 -15.00 -3.15 -12.36
CA VAL A 69 -13.86 -3.85 -11.73
C VAL A 69 -12.69 -3.98 -12.71
N GLY A 70 -12.96 -4.37 -13.96
CA GLY A 70 -11.93 -4.44 -15.01
C GLY A 70 -11.25 -3.10 -15.27
N THR A 71 -12.02 -2.01 -15.34
CA THR A 71 -11.48 -0.65 -15.49
C THR A 71 -10.65 -0.24 -14.28
N MET A 72 -11.14 -0.47 -13.07
CA MET A 72 -10.42 -0.14 -11.83
C MET A 72 -9.14 -0.96 -11.68
N LEU A 73 -9.13 -2.21 -12.14
CA LEU A 73 -7.95 -3.06 -12.15
C LEU A 73 -6.83 -2.44 -12.99
N LEU A 74 -7.15 -1.97 -14.20
CA LEU A 74 -6.20 -1.28 -15.07
C LEU A 74 -5.67 0.01 -14.43
N VAL A 75 -6.55 0.77 -13.77
CA VAL A 75 -6.17 2.00 -13.05
C VAL A 75 -5.17 1.68 -11.92
N VAL A 76 -5.47 0.71 -11.06
CA VAL A 76 -4.58 0.35 -9.95
C VAL A 76 -3.23 -0.16 -10.49
N GLN A 77 -3.23 -1.04 -11.49
CA GLN A 77 -2.00 -1.56 -12.10
C GLN A 77 -1.13 -0.43 -12.68
N ALA A 78 -1.74 0.53 -13.39
CA ALA A 78 -1.01 1.67 -13.94
C ALA A 78 -0.37 2.53 -12.84
N LEU A 79 -1.07 2.76 -11.72
CA LEU A 79 -0.56 3.53 -10.59
C LEU A 79 0.56 2.82 -9.81
N GLU A 80 0.64 1.50 -9.88
CA GLU A 80 1.72 0.73 -9.25
C GLU A 80 2.99 0.64 -10.12
N LEU A 81 2.95 1.12 -11.36
CA LEU A 81 4.15 1.18 -12.20
C LEU A 81 5.19 2.16 -11.61
N ARG A 82 6.47 1.86 -11.84
CA ARG A 82 7.55 2.73 -11.37
C ARG A 82 7.45 4.09 -12.05
N GLY A 83 7.51 5.16 -11.25
CA GLY A 83 7.40 6.54 -11.73
C GLY A 83 5.98 6.99 -12.08
N ALA A 84 4.97 6.12 -11.98
CA ALA A 84 3.60 6.52 -12.22
C ALA A 84 3.06 7.42 -11.10
N THR A 85 2.29 8.42 -11.50
CA THR A 85 1.54 9.31 -10.63
C THR A 85 0.11 9.43 -11.13
N ALA A 86 -0.84 9.52 -10.21
CA ALA A 86 -2.22 9.78 -10.55
C ALA A 86 -2.35 11.16 -11.17
N ARG A 87 -3.21 11.27 -12.18
CA ARG A 87 -3.52 12.55 -12.82
C ARG A 87 -4.70 13.27 -12.15
N ARG A 88 -5.57 12.51 -11.47
CA ARG A 88 -6.82 13.03 -10.89
C ARG A 88 -6.82 12.86 -9.37
N PRO A 89 -7.05 13.93 -8.58
CA PRO A 89 -7.27 13.87 -7.13
C PRO A 89 -8.30 12.81 -6.73
N ALA A 90 -9.46 12.79 -7.41
CA ALA A 90 -10.54 11.85 -7.13
C ALA A 90 -10.14 10.36 -7.18
N THR A 91 -9.12 9.99 -7.98
CA THR A 91 -8.63 8.61 -8.00
C THR A 91 -7.91 8.24 -6.70
N ILE A 92 -7.16 9.19 -6.14
CA ILE A 92 -6.46 9.00 -4.87
C ILE A 92 -7.44 9.05 -3.71
N ASP A 93 -8.44 9.94 -3.76
CA ASP A 93 -9.51 10.00 -2.76
C ASP A 93 -10.31 8.69 -2.72
N ALA A 94 -10.61 8.11 -3.88
CA ALA A 94 -11.28 6.82 -3.96
C ALA A 94 -10.44 5.67 -3.36
N ILE A 95 -9.11 5.72 -3.48
CA ILE A 95 -8.21 4.75 -2.83
C ILE A 95 -8.21 4.96 -1.30
N ALA A 96 -8.13 6.22 -0.86
CA ALA A 96 -8.17 6.58 0.56
C ALA A 96 -9.48 6.17 1.24
N ALA A 97 -10.58 6.16 0.51
CA ALA A 97 -11.89 5.73 1.02
C ALA A 97 -12.01 4.21 1.26
N VAL A 98 -11.16 3.38 0.62
CA VAL A 98 -11.34 1.91 0.63
C VAL A 98 -10.23 1.12 1.33
N MET A 99 -9.16 1.80 1.74
CA MET A 99 -8.08 1.22 2.54
C MET A 99 -7.36 2.32 3.35
N PRO A 100 -6.66 1.97 4.44
CA PRO A 100 -5.82 2.93 5.15
C PRO A 100 -4.78 3.52 4.19
N PHE A 101 -4.94 4.79 3.84
CA PHE A 101 -4.11 5.47 2.86
C PHE A 101 -4.27 6.98 3.01
N ASP A 102 -3.16 7.71 3.03
CA ASP A 102 -3.16 9.17 3.18
C ASP A 102 -2.89 9.84 1.82
N ALA A 103 -3.90 10.54 1.32
CA ALA A 103 -3.83 11.28 0.07
C ALA A 103 -2.81 12.44 0.11
N ALA A 104 -2.69 13.14 1.24
CA ALA A 104 -1.74 14.23 1.40
C ALA A 104 -0.31 13.72 1.32
N VAL A 105 -0.01 12.60 1.99
CA VAL A 105 1.29 11.93 1.89
C VAL A 105 1.57 11.52 0.45
N TYR A 106 0.60 10.90 -0.24
CA TYR A 106 0.78 10.53 -1.65
C TYR A 106 1.15 11.73 -2.53
N TRP A 107 0.42 12.84 -2.40
CA TRP A 107 0.65 14.04 -3.20
C TRP A 107 1.95 14.75 -2.85
N GLN A 108 2.35 14.70 -1.58
CA GLN A 108 3.66 15.19 -1.14
C GLN A 108 4.79 14.40 -1.82
N LEU A 109 4.69 13.06 -1.86
CA LEU A 109 5.66 12.23 -2.57
C LEU A 109 5.68 12.49 -4.09
N ALA A 110 4.54 12.88 -4.67
CA ALA A 110 4.41 13.09 -6.11
C ALA A 110 4.96 14.45 -6.56
N HIS A 111 4.84 15.48 -5.72
CA HIS A 111 5.07 16.86 -6.15
C HIS A 111 6.11 17.62 -5.33
N THR A 112 6.54 17.12 -4.17
CA THR A 112 7.53 17.80 -3.33
C THR A 112 8.89 17.12 -3.39
N GLY A 113 9.93 17.91 -3.13
CA GLY A 113 11.30 17.40 -3.03
C GLY A 113 11.48 16.42 -1.86
N PRO A 114 12.45 15.50 -1.91
CA PRO A 114 12.70 14.50 -0.87
C PRO A 114 12.95 15.06 0.53
N ASP A 115 13.45 16.30 0.62
CA ASP A 115 13.68 17.07 1.85
C ASP A 115 12.37 17.35 2.60
N ARG A 116 11.26 17.43 1.88
CA ARG A 116 9.91 17.63 2.44
C ARG A 116 9.15 16.34 2.60
N HIS A 117 9.68 15.18 2.21
CA HIS A 117 8.93 13.93 2.33
C HIS A 117 8.74 13.56 3.81
N PRO A 118 7.53 13.14 4.22
CA PRO A 118 7.31 12.73 5.59
C PRO A 118 8.06 11.42 5.87
N ARG A 119 8.29 11.14 7.15
CA ARG A 119 8.87 9.86 7.56
C ARG A 119 7.84 8.76 7.31
N ILE A 120 8.19 7.81 6.45
CA ILE A 120 7.32 6.69 6.06
C ILE A 120 8.03 5.35 6.29
N CYS A 121 7.32 4.40 6.89
CA CYS A 121 7.80 3.05 7.12
C CYS A 121 7.95 2.32 5.78
N ARG A 122 9.15 1.85 5.47
CA ARG A 122 9.46 1.13 4.24
C ARG A 122 8.88 -0.29 4.20
N GLY A 123 8.32 -0.75 5.32
CA GLY A 123 7.64 -2.03 5.44
C GLY A 123 6.14 -1.99 5.13
N CYS A 124 5.43 -1.01 5.66
CA CYS A 124 3.96 -0.93 5.58
C CYS A 124 3.42 0.39 5.04
N GLY A 125 4.28 1.37 4.77
CA GLY A 125 3.86 2.71 4.33
C GLY A 125 3.26 3.55 5.43
N ALA A 126 3.30 3.14 6.70
CA ALA A 126 2.78 3.95 7.79
C ALA A 126 3.59 5.24 8.00
N SER A 127 2.90 6.32 8.33
CA SER A 127 3.50 7.63 8.57
C SER A 127 2.92 8.27 9.84
N THR A 128 3.49 9.40 10.27
CA THR A 128 2.97 10.17 11.41
C THR A 128 1.61 10.82 11.14
N HIS A 129 1.14 10.82 9.89
CA HIS A 129 -0.16 11.35 9.49
C HIS A 129 -1.27 10.29 9.50
N ASP A 130 -0.95 9.03 9.81
CA ASP A 130 -1.99 8.02 10.06
C ASP A 130 -2.73 8.34 11.38
N ASP A 131 -4.05 8.11 11.43
CA ASP A 131 -4.90 8.36 12.61
C ASP A 131 -4.37 7.70 13.89
N ALA A 132 -3.72 6.54 13.74
CA ALA A 132 -2.98 5.88 14.81
C ALA A 132 -1.48 6.09 14.58
N PRO A 133 -0.82 7.01 15.32
CA PRO A 133 0.59 7.30 15.11
C PRO A 133 1.43 6.04 15.36
N VAL A 134 2.36 5.77 14.45
CA VAL A 134 3.23 4.60 14.56
C VAL A 134 4.47 4.89 15.42
N ALA A 135 4.75 3.98 16.35
CA ALA A 135 6.04 3.94 17.03
C ALA A 135 7.14 3.51 16.05
N TRP A 136 8.28 4.19 16.09
CA TRP A 136 9.39 3.95 15.20
C TRP A 136 10.45 3.07 15.85
N ALA A 137 10.89 2.04 15.15
CA ALA A 137 12.00 1.19 15.56
C ALA A 137 13.33 1.70 14.98
N THR A 138 13.32 2.13 13.72
CA THR A 138 14.48 2.70 13.03
C THR A 138 14.07 3.90 12.20
N LYS A 139 15.04 4.63 11.61
CA LYS A 139 14.77 5.77 10.70
C LYS A 139 13.75 5.43 9.59
N THR A 140 13.71 4.19 9.14
CA THR A 140 12.89 3.73 8.01
C THR A 140 11.85 2.66 8.33
N SER A 141 11.76 2.19 9.57
CA SER A 141 10.85 1.08 9.96
C SER A 141 10.09 1.40 11.23
N CYS A 142 8.78 1.11 11.25
CA CYS A 142 7.99 1.11 12.47
C CYS A 142 8.18 -0.19 13.26
N THR A 143 7.89 -0.16 14.56
CA THR A 143 8.03 -1.31 15.48
C THR A 143 7.20 -2.52 15.05
N ARG A 144 6.06 -2.32 14.37
CA ARG A 144 5.27 -3.42 13.80
C ARG A 144 6.01 -4.17 12.69
N CYS A 145 6.80 -3.44 11.90
CA CYS A 145 7.50 -3.98 10.74
C CYS A 145 8.92 -4.47 11.06
N ASP A 146 9.50 -3.97 12.15
CA ASP A 146 10.83 -4.29 12.63
C ASP A 146 10.84 -4.28 14.17
N PRO A 147 10.29 -5.32 14.82
CA PRO A 147 10.16 -5.38 16.27
C PRO A 147 11.52 -5.55 16.98
N ALA A 148 12.56 -5.97 16.24
CA ALA A 148 13.92 -6.11 16.74
C ALA A 148 14.76 -4.86 16.52
N GLY A 149 14.24 -3.82 15.87
CA GLY A 149 15.02 -2.63 15.55
C GLY A 149 15.56 -2.02 16.84
N ASP A 150 16.88 -1.95 16.91
CA ASP A 150 17.62 -1.35 18.02
C ASP A 150 17.14 0.09 18.14
N GLY A 151 16.25 0.36 19.10
CA GLY A 151 15.57 1.63 19.27
C GLY A 151 16.58 2.77 19.19
N MET A 152 16.40 3.63 18.19
CA MET A 152 17.24 4.81 17.98
C MET A 152 16.80 5.93 18.91
#